data_AF-A0A7K2C8F4-F1
#
_entry.id   AF-A0A7K2C8F4-F1
#
_cell.length_a   1.000
_cell.length_b   1.000
_cell.length_c   1.000
_cell.angle_alpha   90.00
_cell.angle_beta   90.00
_cell.angle_gamma   90.00
#
_symmetry.space_group_name_H-M   'P 1'
#
loop_
_entity.id
_entity.type
_entity.pdbx_description
1 polymer ?
#
loop_
_entity_poly.entity_id
_entity_poly.type
_entity_poly.pdbx_seq_one_letter_code
_entity_poly.pdbx_strand_id
1 'polypeptide(L)' 'MEFFWYDYETWGKDVRRDRIVQFGGVRTDEELVELAPRVRLVCKPGLDCPIGPGAVSVHGIMPMQAHRE' A
#
# COMPACT_ATOMS: atom_id res chain seq x y z
N MET A 1 2.55 24.77 -7.60
CA MET A 1 2.30 23.44 -8.23
C MET A 1 2.02 22.43 -7.11
N GLU A 2 1.48 21.24 -7.36
CA GLU A 2 1.24 20.25 -6.29
C GLU A 2 1.97 18.93 -6.57
N PHE A 3 2.48 18.31 -5.51
CA PHE A 3 3.09 16.98 -5.55
C PHE A 3 2.20 15.97 -4.82
N PHE A 4 2.10 14.77 -5.37
CA PHE A 4 1.49 13.63 -4.67
C PHE A 4 2.53 12.53 -4.48
N TRP A 5 3.02 12.42 -3.25
CA TRP A 5 3.94 11.39 -2.82
C TRP A 5 3.15 10.13 -2.48
N TYR A 6 3.63 8.97 -2.91
CA TYR A 6 2.96 7.71 -2.62
C TYR A 6 3.93 6.56 -2.45
N ASP A 7 3.45 5.50 -1.80
CA ASP A 7 4.14 4.23 -1.66
C ASP A 7 3.16 3.05 -1.63
N TYR A 8 3.65 1.86 -1.98
CA TYR A 8 2.89 0.61 -1.99
C TYR A 8 3.54 -0.46 -1.12
N GLU A 9 2.72 -1.10 -0.31
CA GLU A 9 3.03 -2.42 0.23
C GLU A 9 2.37 -3.49 -0.64
N THR A 10 3.08 -4.58 -0.92
CA THR A 10 2.67 -5.60 -1.89
C THR A 10 2.91 -7.00 -1.34
N TRP A 11 2.16 -7.99 -1.84
CA TRP A 11 2.32 -9.39 -1.43
C TRP A 11 3.60 -10.06 -1.98
N GLY A 12 4.38 -9.36 -2.79
CA GLY A 12 5.61 -9.85 -3.40
C GLY A 12 6.25 -8.80 -4.32
N LYS A 13 7.33 -9.17 -5.02
CA LYS A 13 8.17 -8.23 -5.79
C LYS A 13 7.87 -8.21 -7.29
N ASP A 14 7.09 -9.16 -7.79
CA ASP A 14 6.72 -9.23 -9.20
C ASP A 14 5.53 -8.29 -9.46
N VAL A 15 5.83 -7.08 -9.94
CA VAL A 15 4.83 -6.04 -10.23
C VAL A 15 3.70 -6.48 -11.17
N ARG A 16 3.92 -7.52 -11.99
CA ARG A 16 2.90 -8.04 -12.91
C ARG A 16 1.98 -9.06 -12.23
N ARG A 17 2.49 -9.81 -11.25
CA ARG A 17 1.79 -10.97 -10.68
C ARG A 17 1.33 -10.77 -9.24
N ASP A 18 2.10 -10.06 -8.44
CA ASP A 18 1.78 -9.82 -7.03
C ASP A 18 0.77 -8.66 -6.93
N ARG A 19 -0.06 -8.70 -5.90
CA ARG A 19 -1.10 -7.69 -5.67
C ARG A 19 -0.68 -6.72 -4.57
N ILE A 20 -1.23 -5.52 -4.64
CA ILE A 20 -1.08 -4.49 -3.61
C ILE A 20 -1.79 -4.94 -2.33
N VAL A 21 -1.19 -4.64 -1.19
CA VAL A 21 -1.75 -4.79 0.16
C VAL A 21 -2.24 -3.44 0.67
N GLN A 22 -1.42 -2.40 0.51
CA GLN A 22 -1.72 -1.06 1.00
C GLN A 22 -1.18 -0.01 0.05
N PHE A 23 -1.92 1.09 -0.04
CA PHE A 23 -1.49 2.34 -0.64
C PHE A 23 -1.44 3.43 0.42
N GLY A 24 -0.30 4.12 0.50
CA GLY A 24 -0.11 5.32 1.31
C GLY A 24 0.15 6.53 0.41
N GLY A 25 -0.39 7.69 0.76
CA GLY A 25 -0.15 8.91 -0.02
C GLY A 25 -0.28 10.22 0.75
N VAL A 26 0.48 11.23 0.33
CA VAL A 26 0.50 12.59 0.91
C VAL A 26 0.59 13.61 -0.21
N ARG A 27 -0.24 14.66 -0.14
CA ARG A 27 -0.22 15.78 -1.08
C ARG A 27 0.48 16.98 -0.45
N THR A 28 1.44 17.57 -1.14
CA THR A 28 2.15 18.77 -0.68
C THR A 28 2.17 19.87 -1.73
N ASP A 29 2.39 21.11 -1.29
CA ASP A 29 2.86 22.17 -2.17
C ASP A 29 4.36 22.03 -2.47
N GLU A 30 4.94 23.06 -3.10
CA GLU A 30 6.34 23.12 -3.48
C GLU A 30 7.32 23.36 -2.32
N GLU A 31 6.82 23.86 -1.19
CA GLU A 31 7.58 24.01 0.06
C GLU A 31 7.46 22.76 0.95
N LEU A 32 6.89 21.67 0.40
CA LEU A 32 6.67 20.39 1.06
C LEU A 32 5.72 20.45 2.28
N VAL A 33 4.82 21.44 2.29
CA VAL A 33 3.77 21.55 3.31
C VAL A 33 2.57 20.70 2.92
N GLU A 34 2.05 19.89 3.85
CA GLU A 34 0.89 19.02 3.61
C GLU A 34 -0.39 19.83 3.34
N LEU A 35 -1.06 19.52 2.23
CA LEU A 35 -2.27 20.23 1.78
C LEU A 35 -3.57 19.53 2.16
N ALA A 36 -3.52 18.24 2.50
CA ALA A 36 -4.68 17.42 2.78
C ALA A 36 -4.35 16.27 3.75
N PRO A 37 -5.35 15.65 4.39
CA PRO A 37 -5.14 14.45 5.19
C PRO A 37 -4.48 13.33 4.38
N ARG A 38 -3.62 12.58 5.06
CA ARG A 38 -2.91 11.44 4.47
C ARG A 38 -3.88 10.36 4.01
N VAL A 39 -3.61 9.80 2.84
CA VAL A 39 -4.37 8.69 2.28
C VAL A 39 -3.75 7.38 2.78
N ARG A 40 -4.58 6.52 3.35
CA ARG A 40 -4.23 5.13 3.66
C ARG A 40 -5.37 4.24 3.22
N LEU A 41 -5.11 3.38 2.23
CA LEU A 41 -6.08 2.45 1.70
C LEU A 41 -5.51 1.04 1.78
N VAL A 42 -6.30 0.09 2.27
CA VAL A 42 -5.92 -1.33 2.30
C VAL A 42 -6.71 -2.07 1.24
N CYS A 43 -6.02 -2.93 0.50
CA CYS A 43 -6.59 -3.74 -0.57
C CYS A 43 -6.90 -5.13 -0.02
N LYS A 44 -8.19 -5.45 0.00
CA LYS A 44 -8.69 -6.77 0.36
C LYS A 44 -8.16 -7.83 -0.61
N PRO A 45 -7.41 -8.85 -0.15
CA PRO A 45 -6.88 -9.87 -1.04
C PRO A 45 -8.01 -10.73 -1.62
N GLY A 46 -7.93 -11.00 -2.93
CA GLY A 46 -8.79 -11.98 -3.61
C GLY A 46 -8.51 -13.41 -3.16
N LEU A 47 -9.44 -14.33 -3.42
CA LEU A 47 -9.31 -15.73 -3.01
C LEU A 47 -8.15 -16.46 -3.69
N ASP A 48 -7.77 -16.01 -4.88
CA ASP A 48 -6.69 -16.54 -5.72
C ASP A 48 -5.39 -15.71 -5.62
N CYS A 49 -5.31 -14.76 -4.68
CA CYS A 49 -4.17 -13.88 -4.54
C CYS A 49 -2.96 -14.64 -3.97
N PRO A 50 -1.82 -14.72 -4.69
CA PRO A 50 -0.60 -15.25 -4.10
C PRO A 50 -0.12 -14.33 -2.98
N ILE A 51 0.29 -14.93 -1.86
CA ILE A 51 0.81 -14.22 -0.69
C ILE A 51 2.23 -14.70 -0.43
N GLY A 52 3.20 -13.82 -0.65
CA GLY A 52 4.60 -14.08 -0.37
C GLY A 52 4.89 -13.92 1.14
N PRO A 53 5.22 -14.98 1.89
CA PRO A 53 5.45 -14.89 3.33
C PRO A 53 6.63 -13.96 3.68
N GLY A 54 7.62 -13.85 2.79
CA GLY A 54 8.71 -12.88 2.93
C GLY A 54 8.24 -11.44 2.88
N ALA A 55 7.26 -11.12 2.02
CA ALA A 55 6.67 -9.79 1.95
C ALA A 55 5.88 -9.47 3.22
N VAL A 56 5.05 -10.42 3.68
CA VAL A 56 4.33 -10.31 4.97
C VAL A 56 5.28 -9.99 6.12
N SER A 57 6.45 -10.63 6.15
CA SER A 57 7.46 -10.40 7.19
C SER A 57 8.10 -9.01 7.12
N VAL A 58 8.13 -8.39 5.93
CA VAL A 58 8.69 -7.04 5.72
C VAL A 58 7.69 -5.96 6.12
N HIS A 59 6.47 -5.99 5.57
CA HIS A 59 5.49 -4.92 5.77
C HIS A 59 4.59 -5.15 7.00
N GLY A 60 4.56 -6.36 7.55
CA GLY A 60 3.87 -6.68 8.80
C GLY A 60 2.34 -6.75 8.71
N ILE A 61 1.76 -6.77 7.50
CA ILE A 61 0.30 -6.82 7.29
C ILE A 61 -0.10 -8.26 6.98
N MET A 62 -0.82 -8.90 7.90
CA MET A 62 -1.33 -10.25 7.70
C MET A 62 -2.50 -10.26 6.71
N PRO A 63 -2.67 -11.33 5.91
CA PRO A 63 -3.82 -11.48 5.01
C PRO A 63 -5.18 -11.32 5.72
N MET A 64 -5.28 -11.80 6.96
CA MET A 64 -6.50 -11.67 7.76
C MET A 64 -6.78 -10.23 8.21
N GLN A 65 -5.75 -9.39 8.38
CA GLN A 65 -5.91 -7.97 8.69
C GLN A 65 -6.37 -7.22 7.44
N ALA A 66 -5.69 -7.43 6.31
CA ALA A 66 -6.04 -6.82 5.03
C ALA A 66 -7.44 -7.18 4.54
N HIS A 67 -8.00 -8.32 4.96
CA HIS A 67 -9.36 -8.73 4.60
C HIS A 67 -10.47 -8.07 5.45
N ARG A 68 -10.12 -7.58 6.65
CA ARG A 68 -11.07 -7.01 7.63
C ARG A 68 -11.16 -5.48 7.58
N GLU A 69 -10.08 -4.83 7.15
CA GLU A 69 -10.06 -3.39 6.84
C GLU A 69 -10.85 -3.11 5.56
#